data_AF-A0A6I1FNT0-F1
#
_entry.id   AF-A0A6I1FNT0-F1
#
_cell.length_a   1.000
_cell.length_b   1.000
_cell.length_c   1.000
_cell.angle_alpha   90.00
_cell.angle_beta   90.00
_cell.angle_gamma   90.00
#
_symmetry.space_group_name_H-M   'P 1'
#
loop_
_entity.id
_entity.type
_entity.pdbx_description
1 polymer ?
#
loop_
_entity_poly.entity_id
_entity_poly.type
_entity_poly.pdbx_seq_one_letter_code
_entity_poly.pdbx_strand_id
1 'polypeptide(L)'
;MATLFILISFVLNAVSLFAIILLFTRQNRLYAVKRQQEKLVEDMEEMMAAYLLEMKEENEQFIREFSAAGQMNSTYVREKMKTAQDEDASLSAARQPEEIQMPISAPSMQRIHAAKVYQSAVSKSVIKEMEGPEAADVPFAEEDQPDHIFILQKQGLTVDEIAEKLKKGKTEVELALKFASAGKNS
;
A
#
# COMPACT_ATOMS: atom_id res chain seq x y z
N MET A 1 -69.97 21.62 -28.07
CA MET A 1 -69.31 21.90 -26.77
C MET A 1 -68.88 20.61 -26.06
N ALA A 2 -69.79 19.69 -25.70
CA ALA A 2 -69.44 18.45 -24.98
C ALA A 2 -68.49 17.48 -25.73
N THR A 3 -68.59 17.41 -27.06
CA THR A 3 -67.75 16.54 -27.89
C THR A 3 -66.26 16.88 -27.82
N LEU A 4 -65.92 18.17 -27.68
CA LEU A 4 -64.53 18.62 -27.53
C LEU A 4 -63.94 18.13 -26.20
N PHE A 5 -64.71 18.21 -25.11
CA PHE A 5 -64.28 17.70 -23.80
C PHE A 5 -64.07 16.18 -23.80
N ILE A 6 -64.93 15.44 -24.51
CA ILE A 6 -64.76 13.98 -24.67
C ILE A 6 -63.49 13.65 -25.46
N LEU A 7 -63.23 14.38 -26.54
CA LEU A 7 -62.04 14.17 -27.38
C LEU A 7 -60.76 14.48 -26.59
N ILE A 8 -60.75 15.58 -25.84
CA ILE A 8 -59.63 15.95 -24.95
C ILE A 8 -59.40 14.87 -23.90
N SER A 9 -60.46 14.39 -23.23
CA SER A 9 -60.35 13.31 -22.25
C SER A 9 -59.79 12.01 -22.87
N PHE A 10 -60.24 11.65 -24.07
CA PHE A 10 -59.74 10.49 -24.79
C PHE A 10 -58.24 10.62 -25.11
N VAL A 11 -57.79 11.78 -25.55
CA VAL A 11 -56.37 12.07 -25.82
C VAL A 11 -55.55 12.01 -24.52
N LEU A 12 -56.02 12.60 -23.42
CA LEU A 12 -55.33 12.54 -22.13
C LEU A 12 -55.19 11.11 -21.59
N ASN A 13 -56.21 10.27 -21.80
CA ASN A 13 -56.14 8.86 -21.43
C ASN A 13 -55.12 8.11 -22.30
N ALA A 14 -55.08 8.37 -23.61
CA ALA A 14 -54.07 7.79 -24.49
C ALA A 14 -52.64 8.19 -24.08
N VAL A 15 -52.43 9.47 -23.75
CA VAL A 15 -51.14 9.97 -23.23
C VAL A 15 -50.79 9.33 -21.89
N SER A 16 -51.77 9.16 -20.99
CA SER A 16 -51.57 8.48 -19.71
C SER A 16 -51.13 7.03 -19.89
N LEU A 17 -51.80 6.28 -20.78
CA LEU A 17 -51.40 4.91 -21.12
C LEU A 17 -50.00 4.84 -21.73
N PHE A 18 -49.68 5.78 -22.62
CA PHE A 18 -48.34 5.88 -23.21
C PHE A 18 -47.27 6.16 -22.14
N ALA A 19 -47.54 7.06 -21.20
CA ALA A 19 -46.65 7.35 -20.08
C ALA A 19 -46.45 6.11 -19.17
N ILE A 20 -47.51 5.36 -18.88
CA ILE A 20 -47.42 4.11 -18.12
C ILE A 20 -46.52 3.09 -18.83
N ILE A 21 -46.67 2.91 -20.14
CA ILE A 21 -45.82 1.99 -20.93
C ILE A 21 -44.36 2.44 -20.92
N LEU A 22 -44.08 3.74 -21.08
CA LEU A 22 -42.73 4.29 -21.01
C LEU A 22 -42.09 4.10 -19.63
N LEU A 23 -42.85 4.30 -18.55
CA LEU A 23 -42.37 4.07 -17.19
C LEU A 23 -42.11 2.57 -16.95
N PHE A 24 -43.00 1.70 -17.40
CA PHE A 24 -42.86 0.25 -17.25
C PHE A 24 -41.61 -0.28 -17.96
N THR A 25 -41.37 0.16 -19.19
CA THR A 25 -40.16 -0.24 -19.95
C THR A 25 -38.87 0.25 -19.28
N ARG A 26 -38.85 1.50 -18.80
CA ARG A 26 -37.72 2.05 -18.04
C ARG A 26 -37.49 1.30 -16.71
N GLN A 27 -38.56 1.01 -15.98
CA GLN A 27 -38.49 0.30 -14.70
C GLN A 27 -38.01 -1.14 -14.87
N ASN A 28 -38.48 -1.84 -15.91
CA ASN A 28 -38.05 -3.20 -16.21
C ASN A 28 -36.56 -3.27 -16.58
N ARG A 29 -36.06 -2.31 -17.37
CA ARG A 29 -34.63 -2.19 -17.67
C ARG A 29 -33.80 -1.97 -16.40
N LEU A 30 -34.24 -1.07 -15.52
CA LEU A 30 -33.54 -0.81 -14.26
C LEU A 30 -33.54 -2.04 -13.33
N TYR A 31 -34.64 -2.79 -13.31
CA TYR A 31 -34.74 -4.04 -12.53
C TYR A 31 -33.75 -5.10 -13.04
N ALA A 32 -33.65 -5.28 -14.37
CA ALA A 32 -32.69 -6.20 -14.97
C ALA A 32 -31.23 -5.83 -14.67
N VAL A 33 -30.89 -4.53 -14.75
CA VAL A 33 -29.54 -4.05 -14.41
C VAL A 33 -29.22 -4.27 -12.92
N LYS A 34 -30.17 -4.04 -12.01
CA LYS A 34 -29.97 -4.32 -10.58
C LYS A 34 -29.69 -5.79 -10.30
N ARG A 35 -30.45 -6.70 -10.92
CA ARG A 35 -30.20 -8.16 -10.83
C ARG A 35 -28.81 -8.54 -11.31
N GLN A 36 -28.34 -7.92 -12.39
CA GLN A 36 -26.98 -8.13 -12.89
C GLN A 36 -25.92 -7.60 -11.91
N GLN A 37 -26.15 -6.46 -11.28
CA GLN A 37 -25.26 -5.92 -10.25
C GLN A 37 -25.15 -6.85 -9.05
N GLU A 38 -26.27 -7.38 -8.56
CA GLU A 38 -26.28 -8.34 -7.43
C GLU A 38 -25.43 -9.58 -7.76
N LYS A 39 -25.61 -10.15 -8.96
CA LYS A 39 -24.79 -11.28 -9.42
C LYS A 39 -23.30 -10.91 -9.55
N LEU A 40 -22.99 -9.72 -10.07
CA LEU A 40 -21.62 -9.27 -10.22
C LEU A 40 -20.91 -9.08 -8.87
N VAL A 41 -21.65 -8.70 -7.82
CA VAL A 41 -21.11 -8.62 -6.46
C VAL A 41 -20.78 -10.02 -5.93
N GLU A 42 -21.65 -10.99 -6.14
CA GLU A 42 -21.38 -12.40 -5.78
C GLU A 42 -20.13 -12.93 -6.50
N ASP A 43 -20.04 -12.74 -7.82
CA ASP A 43 -18.86 -13.12 -8.62
C ASP A 43 -17.59 -12.38 -8.12
N MET A 44 -17.71 -11.12 -7.69
CA MET A 44 -16.60 -10.34 -7.14
C MET A 44 -16.14 -10.88 -5.78
N GLU A 45 -17.07 -11.26 -4.90
CA GLU A 45 -16.74 -11.88 -3.60
C GLU A 45 -15.95 -13.18 -3.78
N GLU A 46 -16.35 -14.01 -4.75
CA GLU A 46 -15.61 -15.24 -5.11
C GLU A 46 -14.20 -14.94 -5.62
N MET A 47 -14.05 -13.96 -6.53
CA MET A 47 -12.74 -13.54 -7.03
C MET A 47 -11.85 -12.95 -5.92
N MET A 48 -12.42 -12.15 -5.02
CA MET A 48 -11.69 -11.60 -3.87
C MET A 48 -11.24 -12.71 -2.92
N ALA A 49 -12.08 -13.72 -2.68
CA ALA A 49 -11.72 -14.86 -1.84
C ALA A 49 -10.56 -15.67 -2.46
N ALA A 50 -10.61 -15.92 -3.77
CA ALA A 50 -9.54 -16.58 -4.49
C ALA A 50 -8.22 -15.78 -4.41
N TYR A 51 -8.28 -14.47 -4.64
CA TYR A 51 -7.11 -13.59 -4.55
C TYR A 51 -6.53 -13.52 -3.13
N LEU A 52 -7.38 -13.41 -2.09
CA LEU A 52 -6.91 -13.39 -0.70
C LEU A 52 -6.28 -14.73 -0.29
N LEU A 53 -6.80 -15.85 -0.81
CA LEU A 53 -6.20 -17.15 -0.59
C LEU A 53 -4.83 -17.24 -1.26
N GLU A 54 -4.72 -16.85 -2.53
CA GLU A 54 -3.46 -16.84 -3.28
C GLU A 54 -2.41 -15.95 -2.58
N MET A 55 -2.78 -14.74 -2.19
CA MET A 55 -1.90 -13.83 -1.44
C MET A 55 -1.48 -14.39 -0.07
N LYS A 56 -2.37 -15.11 0.61
CA LYS A 56 -2.02 -15.78 1.87
C LYS A 56 -1.02 -16.92 1.62
N GLU A 57 -1.26 -17.73 0.61
CA GLU A 57 -0.38 -18.84 0.23
C GLU A 57 1.00 -18.34 -0.17
N GLU A 58 1.09 -17.26 -0.96
CA GLU A 58 2.35 -16.60 -1.33
C GLU A 58 3.10 -16.05 -0.10
N ASN A 59 2.39 -15.39 0.82
CA ASN A 59 2.99 -14.90 2.06
C ASN A 59 3.54 -16.06 2.92
N GLU A 60 2.80 -17.15 3.05
CA GLU A 60 3.28 -18.33 3.77
C GLU A 60 4.47 -18.99 3.06
N GLN A 61 4.46 -19.05 1.73
CA GLN A 61 5.57 -19.57 0.94
C GLN A 61 6.84 -18.73 1.15
N PHE A 62 6.70 -17.40 1.10
CA PHE A 62 7.79 -16.48 1.38
C PHE A 62 8.38 -16.70 2.79
N ILE A 63 7.51 -16.83 3.81
CA ILE A 63 7.95 -17.11 5.20
C ILE A 63 8.67 -18.46 5.30
N ARG A 64 8.19 -19.49 4.61
CA ARG A 64 8.83 -20.82 4.56
C ARG A 64 10.22 -20.78 3.93
N GLU A 65 10.36 -20.16 2.76
CA GLU A 65 11.64 -20.03 2.07
C GLU A 65 12.65 -19.21 2.89
N PHE A 66 12.18 -18.14 3.53
CA PHE A 66 13.01 -17.28 4.36
C PHE A 66 13.46 -17.96 5.67
N SER A 67 12.57 -18.70 6.32
CA SER A 67 12.92 -19.46 7.54
C SER A 67 13.85 -20.64 7.24
N ALA A 68 13.65 -21.33 6.10
CA ALA A 68 14.56 -22.37 5.63
C ALA A 68 15.96 -21.82 5.31
N ALA A 69 16.05 -20.67 4.63
CA ALA A 69 17.32 -19.98 4.37
C ALA A 69 18.02 -19.52 5.67
N GLY A 70 17.26 -19.12 6.70
CA GLY A 70 17.78 -18.79 8.03
C GLY A 70 18.34 -20.00 8.79
N GLN A 71 17.76 -21.19 8.62
CA GLN A 71 18.23 -22.42 9.28
C GLN A 71 19.45 -23.05 8.58
N MET A 72 19.57 -22.92 7.26
CA MET A 72 20.70 -23.49 6.49
C MET A 72 22.05 -22.85 6.86
N ASN A 73 22.04 -21.62 7.39
CA ASN A 73 23.24 -20.94 7.92
C ASN A 73 23.64 -21.39 9.34
N SER A 74 22.81 -22.16 10.06
CA SER A 74 23.10 -22.60 11.44
C SER A 74 23.85 -23.94 11.49
N THR A 75 23.73 -24.78 10.45
CA THR A 75 24.41 -26.09 10.39
C THR A 75 25.92 -25.96 10.21
N TYR A 76 26.39 -24.94 9.46
CA TYR A 76 27.83 -24.69 9.25
C TYR A 76 28.59 -24.17 10.48
N VAL A 77 27.88 -23.67 11.51
CA VAL A 77 28.50 -23.17 12.75
C VAL A 77 28.61 -24.25 13.81
N ARG A 78 27.71 -25.26 13.80
CA ARG A 78 27.67 -26.31 14.83
C ARG A 78 28.73 -27.40 14.67
N GLU A 79 29.25 -27.59 13.45
CA GLU A 79 30.24 -28.65 13.18
C GLU A 79 31.66 -28.26 13.58
N LYS A 80 32.00 -26.96 13.63
CA LYS A 80 33.32 -26.48 14.07
C LYS A 80 33.51 -26.32 15.58
N MET A 81 32.47 -26.55 16.39
CA MET A 81 32.54 -26.37 17.85
C MET A 81 32.49 -27.69 18.64
N LYS A 82 32.48 -28.85 17.97
CA LYS A 82 32.40 -30.17 18.61
C LYS A 82 33.74 -30.91 18.77
N THR A 83 34.88 -30.33 18.38
CA THR A 83 36.18 -31.02 18.47
C THR A 83 37.01 -30.61 19.70
N ALA A 84 36.46 -29.82 20.63
CA ALA A 84 37.21 -29.39 21.81
C ALA A 84 36.30 -29.27 23.03
N GLN A 85 35.90 -30.41 23.60
CA GLN A 85 35.59 -30.61 25.04
C GLN A 85 34.85 -31.94 25.20
N ASP A 86 35.61 -33.03 25.27
CA ASP A 86 35.14 -34.30 25.81
C ASP A 86 36.19 -34.79 26.81
N GLU A 87 36.37 -34.07 27.90
CA GLU A 87 36.86 -34.57 29.20
C GLU A 87 36.35 -33.62 30.29
N ASP A 88 35.26 -33.96 30.96
CA ASP A 88 35.31 -34.44 32.35
C ASP A 88 33.90 -34.61 32.94
N ALA A 89 33.80 -35.50 33.92
CA ALA A 89 32.58 -36.17 34.33
C ALA A 89 31.77 -35.45 35.43
N SER A 90 30.45 -35.63 35.35
CA SER A 90 29.54 -36.01 36.43
C SER A 90 28.88 -34.96 37.34
N LEU A 91 27.62 -35.31 37.68
CA LEU A 91 26.79 -34.95 38.83
C LEU A 91 25.87 -33.71 38.77
N SER A 92 24.58 -34.07 38.78
CA SER A 92 23.59 -33.69 39.80
C SER A 92 22.41 -32.83 39.36
N ALA A 93 21.28 -33.23 39.94
CA ALA A 93 19.93 -32.84 39.62
C ALA A 93 19.50 -31.51 40.27
N ALA A 94 18.37 -31.02 39.75
CA ALA A 94 17.48 -29.98 40.26
C ALA A 94 17.87 -28.51 39.98
N ARG A 95 17.09 -27.85 39.11
CA ARG A 95 16.68 -26.45 39.28
C ARG A 95 15.41 -26.11 38.49
N GLN A 96 14.62 -25.25 39.12
CA GLN A 96 13.26 -24.79 38.84
C GLN A 96 13.17 -23.94 37.54
N PRO A 97 11.96 -23.61 37.04
CA PRO A 97 11.81 -22.91 35.77
C PRO A 97 12.16 -21.41 35.94
N GLU A 98 13.31 -21.00 35.41
CA GLU A 98 13.68 -19.59 35.28
C GLU A 98 13.08 -18.98 34.00
N GLU A 99 12.49 -17.80 34.17
CA GLU A 99 11.93 -16.95 33.13
C GLU A 99 12.90 -16.76 31.95
N ILE A 100 12.40 -16.98 30.73
CA ILE A 100 13.13 -16.68 29.51
C ILE A 100 13.09 -15.17 29.30
N GLN A 101 14.02 -14.46 29.94
CA GLN A 101 14.30 -13.07 29.66
C GLN A 101 15.21 -13.01 28.42
N MET A 102 14.61 -12.84 27.24
CA MET A 102 15.36 -12.66 26.00
C MET A 102 16.09 -11.31 26.04
N PRO A 103 17.44 -11.26 25.92
CA PRO A 103 18.14 -9.99 25.79
C PRO A 103 17.80 -9.37 24.44
N ILE A 104 17.24 -8.16 24.48
CA ILE A 104 16.97 -7.32 23.31
C ILE A 104 18.34 -6.97 22.69
N SER A 105 18.76 -7.72 21.68
CA SER A 105 19.98 -7.44 20.93
C SER A 105 19.63 -7.11 19.48
N ALA A 106 19.79 -5.82 19.17
CA ALA A 106 19.86 -5.16 17.87
C ALA A 106 18.69 -5.35 16.87
N PRO A 107 18.26 -4.28 16.19
CA PRO A 107 17.29 -4.40 15.10
C PRO A 107 17.90 -5.25 13.98
N SER A 108 17.27 -6.37 13.64
CA SER A 108 17.72 -7.22 12.55
C SER A 108 17.76 -6.39 11.25
N MET A 109 18.77 -6.61 10.41
CA MET A 109 18.91 -5.93 9.10
C MET A 109 17.63 -6.03 8.25
N GLN A 110 16.86 -7.10 8.44
CA GLN A 110 15.58 -7.34 7.78
C GLN A 110 14.49 -6.38 8.28
N ARG A 111 14.44 -6.05 9.58
CA ARG A 111 13.52 -5.05 10.13
C ARG A 111 13.85 -3.64 9.65
N ILE A 112 15.13 -3.30 9.55
CA ILE A 112 15.58 -2.02 9.01
C ILE A 112 15.22 -1.91 7.53
N HIS A 113 15.44 -2.98 6.75
CA HIS A 113 15.10 -3.00 5.33
C HIS A 113 13.59 -2.93 5.10
N ALA A 114 12.79 -3.69 5.86
CA ALA A 114 11.34 -3.62 5.81
C ALA A 114 10.82 -2.22 6.15
N ALA A 115 11.31 -1.60 7.24
CA ALA A 115 10.92 -0.24 7.61
C ALA A 115 11.26 0.78 6.52
N LYS A 116 12.44 0.64 5.87
CA LYS A 116 12.85 1.50 4.75
C LYS A 116 11.96 1.32 3.52
N VAL A 117 11.61 0.08 3.18
CA VAL A 117 10.71 -0.23 2.06
C VAL A 117 9.32 0.33 2.33
N TYR A 118 8.76 0.14 3.52
CA TYR A 118 7.47 0.73 3.90
C TYR A 118 7.49 2.25 3.85
N GLN A 119 8.55 2.89 4.35
CA GLN A 119 8.67 4.36 4.28
C GLN A 119 8.75 4.84 2.83
N SER A 120 9.53 4.17 1.98
CA SER A 120 9.62 4.51 0.55
C SER A 120 8.35 4.20 -0.25
N ALA A 121 7.60 3.17 0.12
CA ALA A 121 6.34 2.79 -0.51
C ALA A 121 5.23 3.78 -0.14
N VAL A 122 5.18 4.25 1.12
CA VAL A 122 4.28 5.32 1.57
C VAL A 122 4.61 6.64 0.88
N SER A 123 5.89 6.96 0.66
CA SER A 123 6.28 8.12 -0.14
C SER A 123 5.90 7.99 -1.62
N LYS A 124 5.90 6.77 -2.16
CA LYS A 124 5.55 6.48 -3.57
C LYS A 124 4.04 6.40 -3.82
N SER A 125 3.23 6.02 -2.82
CA SER A 125 1.77 5.91 -2.97
C SER A 125 1.05 7.26 -2.95
N VAL A 126 1.67 8.33 -2.44
CA VAL A 126 1.06 9.69 -2.42
C VAL A 126 1.12 10.38 -3.79
N ILE A 127 1.96 9.91 -4.73
CA ILE A 127 2.15 10.57 -6.03
C ILE A 127 1.28 9.95 -7.16
N LYS A 128 0.64 8.80 -6.94
CA LYS A 128 -0.04 8.04 -8.02
C LYS A 128 -1.57 8.22 -8.08
N GLU A 129 -2.10 9.36 -7.65
CA GLU A 129 -3.50 9.75 -7.91
C GLU A 129 -3.59 11.15 -8.50
N MET A 130 -2.91 11.40 -9.61
CA MET A 130 -3.32 12.41 -10.60
C MET A 130 -2.45 12.17 -11.84
N GLU A 131 -3.02 11.48 -12.84
CA GLU A 131 -3.03 11.87 -14.25
C GLU A 131 -3.43 10.69 -15.15
N GLY A 132 -4.45 10.95 -15.98
CA GLY A 132 -4.89 10.10 -17.06
C GLY A 132 -3.95 10.17 -18.28
N PRO A 133 -4.20 9.34 -19.30
CA PRO A 133 -3.15 8.85 -20.20
C PRO A 133 -2.96 9.76 -21.42
N GLU A 134 -1.72 10.09 -21.78
CA GLU A 134 -1.22 10.03 -23.18
C GLU A 134 0.28 10.39 -23.31
N ALA A 135 0.98 9.49 -24.04
CA ALA A 135 2.15 9.66 -24.92
C ALA A 135 3.27 10.69 -24.63
N ALA A 136 4.49 10.17 -24.42
CA ALA A 136 5.65 10.25 -25.34
C ALA A 136 6.99 10.24 -24.58
N ASP A 137 8.00 9.62 -25.21
CA ASP A 137 9.44 9.53 -24.86
C ASP A 137 10.00 10.79 -24.15
N VAL A 138 10.94 10.79 -23.18
CA VAL A 138 12.33 10.25 -23.12
C VAL A 138 12.86 10.34 -21.63
N PRO A 139 14.15 10.09 -21.28
CA PRO A 139 14.60 9.02 -20.37
C PRO A 139 15.08 9.45 -18.96
N PHE A 140 15.04 8.49 -18.04
CA PHE A 140 15.99 8.18 -16.95
C PHE A 140 16.54 9.32 -16.05
N ALA A 141 16.13 9.24 -14.78
CA ALA A 141 16.82 9.66 -13.56
C ALA A 141 17.15 11.16 -13.39
N GLU A 142 16.25 11.86 -12.70
CA GLU A 142 16.66 12.93 -11.79
C GLU A 142 16.50 12.41 -10.35
N GLU A 143 17.64 12.28 -9.65
CA GLU A 143 17.70 11.98 -8.23
C GLU A 143 16.95 13.08 -7.44
N ASP A 144 15.92 12.63 -6.73
CA ASP A 144 15.01 13.45 -5.94
C ASP A 144 15.78 14.00 -4.72
N GLN A 145 16.47 15.15 -4.90
CA GLN A 145 16.37 16.54 -4.37
C GLN A 145 16.46 17.02 -2.87
N PRO A 146 16.39 16.26 -1.75
CA PRO A 146 16.57 16.83 -0.41
C PRO A 146 18.05 17.06 -0.06
N ASP A 147 18.96 16.26 -0.63
CA ASP A 147 20.40 16.36 -0.36
C ASP A 147 21.01 17.66 -0.91
N HIS A 148 20.50 18.14 -2.04
CA HIS A 148 20.99 19.36 -2.68
C HIS A 148 20.64 20.62 -1.87
N ILE A 149 19.43 20.69 -1.31
CA ILE A 149 19.00 21.81 -0.44
C ILE A 149 19.92 21.90 0.80
N PHE A 150 20.24 20.76 1.40
CA PHE A 150 21.10 20.70 2.58
C PHE A 150 22.56 21.08 2.30
N ILE A 151 23.11 20.63 1.17
CA ILE A 151 24.47 20.99 0.74
C ILE A 151 24.58 22.50 0.52
N LEU A 152 23.58 23.11 -0.13
CA LEU A 152 23.56 24.55 -0.40
C LEU A 152 23.38 25.37 0.88
N GLN A 153 22.56 24.91 1.84
CA GLN A 153 22.43 25.56 3.14
C GLN A 153 23.75 25.51 3.94
N LYS A 154 24.46 24.37 3.91
CA LYS A 154 25.78 24.22 4.55
C LYS A 154 26.86 25.11 3.94
N GLN A 155 26.71 25.46 2.67
CA GLN A 155 27.55 26.44 1.98
C GLN A 155 27.23 27.89 2.39
N GLY A 156 26.25 28.10 3.28
CA GLY A 156 25.89 29.41 3.84
C GLY A 156 24.91 30.21 3.00
N LEU A 157 24.31 29.60 1.96
CA LEU A 157 23.29 30.27 1.14
C LEU A 157 21.99 30.43 1.92
N THR A 158 21.31 31.55 1.64
CA THR A 158 20.01 31.85 2.23
C THR A 158 18.89 31.03 1.57
N VAL A 159 17.78 30.85 2.27
CA VAL A 159 16.61 30.09 1.78
C VAL A 159 16.11 30.62 0.42
N ASP A 160 16.19 31.93 0.23
CA ASP A 160 15.78 32.61 -1.00
C ASP A 160 16.69 32.26 -2.18
N GLU A 161 18.00 32.24 -1.97
CA GLU A 161 18.98 31.90 -3.01
C GLU A 161 18.91 30.42 -3.38
N ILE A 162 18.60 29.55 -2.41
CA ILE A 162 18.40 28.13 -2.63
C ILE A 162 17.13 27.90 -3.47
N ALA A 163 16.04 28.62 -3.14
CA ALA A 163 14.79 28.59 -3.89
C ALA A 163 14.97 29.03 -5.34
N GLU A 164 15.72 30.11 -5.57
CA GLU A 164 16.02 30.61 -6.92
C GLU A 164 16.92 29.64 -7.70
N LYS A 165 17.97 29.11 -7.06
CA LYS A 165 18.94 28.19 -7.69
C LYS A 165 18.33 26.84 -8.06
N LEU A 166 17.36 26.36 -7.27
CA LEU A 166 16.66 25.09 -7.51
C LEU A 166 15.31 25.27 -8.23
N LYS A 167 14.91 26.51 -8.56
CA LYS A 167 13.58 26.86 -9.10
C LYS A 167 12.43 26.29 -8.25
N LYS A 168 12.56 26.36 -6.93
CA LYS A 168 11.56 25.88 -5.95
C LYS A 168 10.93 27.05 -5.20
N GLY A 169 9.78 26.82 -4.58
CA GLY A 169 9.16 27.82 -3.72
C GLY A 169 9.97 28.05 -2.45
N LYS A 170 10.05 29.30 -1.96
CA LYS A 170 10.70 29.62 -0.67
C LYS A 170 10.17 28.75 0.48
N THR A 171 8.85 28.54 0.50
CA THR A 171 8.14 27.70 1.46
C THR A 171 8.52 26.22 1.35
N GLU A 172 8.78 25.72 0.15
CA GLU A 172 9.16 24.31 -0.09
C GLU A 172 10.57 24.03 0.42
N VAL A 173 11.49 24.98 0.20
CA VAL A 173 12.86 24.92 0.73
C VAL A 173 12.85 24.97 2.27
N GLU A 174 12.02 25.83 2.85
CA GLU A 174 11.86 25.93 4.31
C GLU A 174 11.30 24.64 4.93
N LEU A 175 10.29 24.05 4.28
CA LEU A 175 9.72 22.77 4.69
C LEU A 175 10.77 21.65 4.61
N ALA A 176 11.50 21.56 3.50
CA ALA A 176 12.52 20.53 3.30
C ALA A 176 13.60 20.57 4.39
N LEU A 177 14.06 21.78 4.75
CA LEU A 177 15.04 21.97 5.83
C LEU A 177 14.48 21.61 7.21
N LYS A 178 13.20 21.87 7.46
CA LYS A 178 12.52 21.52 8.71
C LYS A 178 12.33 20.01 8.88
N PHE A 179 11.96 19.30 7.82
CA PHE A 179 11.86 17.85 7.85
C PHE A 179 13.23 17.17 8.01
N ALA A 180 14.27 17.71 7.35
CA ALA A 180 15.63 17.19 7.48
C ALA A 180 16.23 17.40 8.89
N SER A 181 15.95 18.53 9.54
CA SER A 181 16.40 18.79 10.91
C SER A 181 15.60 18.03 11.97
N ALA A 182 14.29 17.83 11.77
CA ALA A 182 13.45 17.05 12.66
C ALA A 182 13.85 15.56 12.72
N GLY A 183 14.34 15.00 11.62
CA GLY A 183 14.82 13.61 11.57
C GLY A 183 16.18 13.37 12.24
N LYS A 184 16.92 14.42 12.63
CA LYS A 184 18.28 14.31 13.19
C LYS A 184 18.34 14.36 14.72
N ASN A 185 17.22 14.68 15.36
CA ASN A 185 17.09 14.81 16.81
C ASN A 185 16.25 13.70 17.46
N SER A 186 16.05 12.58 16.76
CA SER A 186 15.35 11.39 17.27
C SER A 186 16.25 10.17 17.33
#